data_AF-A0A8H5NNC5-F1
#
_entry.id   AF-A0A8H5NNC5-F1
#
_cell.length_a   1.000
_cell.length_b   1.000
_cell.length_c   1.000
_cell.angle_alpha   90.00
_cell.angle_beta   90.00
_cell.angle_gamma   90.00
#
_symmetry.space_group_name_H-M   'P 1'
#
loop_
_entity.id
_entity.type
_entity.pdbx_description
1 polymer ?
#
loop_
_entity_poly.entity_id
_entity_poly.type
_entity_poly.pdbx_seq_one_letter_code
_entity_poly.pdbx_strand_id
1 'polypeptide(L)'
;MPSNAGKVNGVIQSNEPLPLTVDELTKRWFTQILNKPVKDVEVIEIIHGTASKVSIKLTFQTDTDDSTSIVCVKGESIPTFENLCLSSTPFTNSKLSSTTTLPQSSRSPSHPVSYAGTDTVNGQGIVVMADLKAQGYTFGNPLETWTVDRARTNVEQLATLHASTLGNTSEAISIKDAILSLLAPDEWDKRFAPDARPPVPEFMENRERMMATFKALWESDSKMKCIVHGDAHIGNTFMTPAGEPWLS
;
A
#
# COMPACT_ATOMS: atom_id res chain seq x y z
N MET A 1 31.89 5.89 -12.74
CA MET A 1 31.24 5.11 -11.68
C MET A 1 29.73 5.20 -11.93
N PRO A 2 29.05 4.12 -12.33
CA PRO A 2 27.60 4.18 -12.47
C PRO A 2 27.00 4.41 -11.07
N SER A 3 26.21 5.46 -10.89
CA SER A 3 25.58 5.78 -9.62
C SER A 3 24.59 4.68 -9.25
N ASN A 4 24.70 4.13 -8.04
CA ASN A 4 23.72 3.20 -7.45
C ASN A 4 22.35 3.85 -7.13
N ALA A 5 22.09 5.05 -7.64
CA ALA A 5 20.83 5.77 -7.49
C ALA A 5 19.75 5.07 -8.33
N GLY A 6 19.01 4.15 -7.72
CA GLY A 6 17.84 3.54 -8.35
C GLY A 6 17.55 2.08 -7.98
N LYS A 7 18.40 1.41 -7.20
CA LYS A 7 18.10 0.05 -6.73
C LYS A 7 17.28 0.12 -5.44
N VAL A 8 16.05 -0.37 -5.50
CA VAL A 8 15.20 -0.56 -4.31
C VAL A 8 15.80 -1.71 -3.49
N ASN A 9 16.07 -1.49 -2.20
CA ASN A 9 16.56 -2.55 -1.32
C ASN A 9 15.40 -3.43 -0.83
N GLY A 10 15.69 -4.68 -0.48
CA GLY A 10 14.75 -5.56 0.21
C GLY A 10 14.60 -6.94 -0.44
N VAL A 11 13.93 -7.83 0.30
CA VAL A 11 13.78 -9.25 -0.03
C VAL A 11 12.30 -9.59 0.06
N ILE A 12 11.78 -10.26 -0.96
CA ILE A 12 10.43 -10.82 -0.99
C ILE A 12 10.48 -12.19 -0.32
N GLN A 13 9.54 -12.49 0.58
CA GLN A 13 9.46 -13.75 1.31
C GLN A 13 10.76 -14.08 2.08
N SER A 14 11.29 -13.09 2.79
CA SER A 14 12.43 -13.26 3.69
C SER A 14 12.11 -14.24 4.82
N ASN A 15 13.09 -15.04 5.23
CA ASN A 15 13.00 -15.85 6.44
C ASN A 15 13.39 -15.07 7.70
N GLU A 16 13.74 -13.78 7.57
CA GLU A 16 13.96 -12.87 8.69
C GLU A 16 12.68 -12.06 8.97
N PRO A 17 12.25 -11.93 10.24
CA PRO A 17 11.03 -11.21 10.58
C PRO A 17 11.18 -9.70 10.34
N LEU A 18 10.15 -9.07 9.77
CA LEU A 18 10.06 -7.61 9.68
C LEU A 18 9.44 -7.00 10.95
N PRO A 19 9.74 -5.72 11.24
CA PRO A 19 9.13 -4.98 12.34
C PRO A 19 7.58 -5.04 12.34
N LEU A 20 7.02 -5.40 13.49
CA LEU A 20 5.58 -5.40 13.75
C LEU A 20 5.15 -4.17 14.55
N THR A 21 6.07 -3.52 15.27
CA THR A 21 5.73 -2.36 16.11
C THR A 21 6.56 -1.15 15.73
N VAL A 22 6.12 0.05 16.16
CA VAL A 22 6.89 1.29 15.94
C VAL A 22 8.24 1.21 16.67
N ASP A 23 8.28 0.58 17.84
CA ASP A 23 9.49 0.44 18.66
C ASP A 23 10.55 -0.45 17.99
N GLU A 24 10.12 -1.35 17.11
CA GLU A 24 11.01 -2.21 16.31
C GLU A 24 11.63 -1.49 15.11
N LEU A 25 11.17 -0.29 14.75
CA LEU A 25 11.76 0.58 13.73
C LEU A 25 13.04 1.25 14.24
N THR A 26 14.02 0.43 14.60
CA THR A 26 15.24 0.87 15.29
C THR A 26 16.31 1.42 14.35
N LYS A 27 17.27 2.17 14.92
CA LYS A 27 18.50 2.62 14.22
C LYS A 27 19.22 1.46 13.52
N ARG A 28 19.30 0.31 14.19
CA ARG A 28 19.92 -0.91 13.67
C ARG A 28 19.18 -1.40 12.43
N TRP A 29 17.86 -1.49 12.50
CA TRP A 29 17.04 -1.97 11.38
C TRP A 29 17.19 -1.05 10.16
N PHE A 30 17.04 0.27 10.34
CA PHE A 30 17.24 1.22 9.23
C PHE A 30 18.65 1.18 8.64
N THR A 31 19.67 1.01 9.48
CA THR A 31 21.05 0.87 9.01
C THR A 31 21.21 -0.35 8.10
N GLN A 32 20.58 -1.47 8.46
CA GLN A 32 20.59 -2.70 7.66
C GLN A 32 19.85 -2.50 6.33
N ILE A 33 18.60 -2.03 6.35
CA ILE A 33 17.76 -1.96 5.15
C ILE A 33 18.18 -0.87 4.16
N LEU A 34 18.79 0.22 4.65
CA LEU A 34 19.27 1.31 3.80
C LEU A 34 20.74 1.18 3.41
N ASN A 35 21.47 0.25 4.05
CA ASN A 35 22.92 0.09 3.91
C ASN A 35 23.68 1.42 4.13
N LYS A 36 23.25 2.19 5.13
CA LYS A 36 23.81 3.50 5.50
C LYS A 36 23.79 3.64 7.02
N PRO A 37 24.86 4.13 7.67
CA PRO A 37 24.90 4.26 9.13
C PRO A 37 23.89 5.32 9.61
N VAL A 38 22.91 4.87 10.40
CA VAL A 38 21.90 5.75 11.02
C VAL A 38 22.30 6.09 12.44
N LYS A 39 22.51 7.38 12.71
CA LYS A 39 22.83 7.95 14.01
C LYS A 39 21.59 8.09 14.88
N ASP A 40 20.48 8.53 14.29
CA ASP A 40 19.24 8.79 15.04
C ASP A 40 17.97 8.49 14.24
N VAL A 41 16.92 8.11 14.97
CA VAL A 41 15.58 7.78 14.45
C VAL A 41 14.57 8.47 15.35
N GLU A 42 13.79 9.37 14.77
CA GLU A 42 12.75 10.13 15.46
C GLU A 42 11.41 9.91 14.75
N VAL A 43 10.40 9.44 15.48
CA VAL A 43 9.04 9.29 14.96
C VAL A 43 8.37 10.66 14.99
N ILE A 44 7.98 11.17 13.83
CA ILE A 44 7.32 12.48 13.70
C ILE A 44 5.81 12.34 13.85
N GLU A 45 5.23 11.39 13.14
CA GLU A 45 3.77 11.25 13.01
C GLU A 45 3.41 9.78 12.78
N ILE A 46 2.30 9.34 13.36
CA ILE A 46 1.69 8.04 13.06
C ILE A 46 0.30 8.32 12.50
N ILE A 47 0.06 7.86 11.27
CA ILE A 47 -1.24 7.95 10.60
C ILE A 47 -1.84 6.55 10.57
N HIS A 48 -2.94 6.38 11.29
CA HIS A 48 -3.69 5.13 11.34
C HIS A 48 -4.65 5.04 10.14
N GLY A 49 -4.72 3.85 9.53
CA GLY A 49 -5.59 3.54 8.40
C GLY A 49 -5.53 2.04 8.08
N THR A 50 -6.04 1.61 6.92
CA THR A 50 -6.02 0.19 6.49
C THR A 50 -4.60 -0.40 6.48
N ALA A 51 -3.59 0.44 6.24
CA ALA A 51 -2.21 0.14 6.56
C ALA A 51 -1.61 1.38 7.23
N SER A 52 -1.02 1.19 8.41
CA SER A 52 -0.42 2.26 9.17
C SER A 52 0.75 2.88 8.42
N LYS A 53 0.84 4.21 8.49
CA LYS A 53 1.96 5.00 7.97
C LYS A 53 2.65 5.68 9.13
N VAL A 54 3.97 5.54 9.20
CA VAL A 54 4.80 6.19 10.21
C VAL A 54 5.77 7.12 9.49
N SER A 55 5.67 8.42 9.78
CA SER A 55 6.64 9.41 9.32
C SER A 55 7.83 9.42 10.28
N ILE A 56 9.02 9.19 9.75
CA ILE A 56 10.25 9.01 10.52
C ILE A 56 11.32 9.95 9.96
N LYS A 57 11.95 10.69 10.86
CA LYS A 57 13.16 11.44 10.58
C LYS A 57 14.37 10.57 10.90
N LEU A 58 15.18 10.35 9.88
CA LEU A 58 16.46 9.65 9.98
C LEU A 58 17.59 10.67 9.97
N THR A 59 18.51 10.52 10.91
CA THR A 59 19.79 11.25 10.91
C THR A 59 20.89 10.27 10.56
N PHE A 60 21.59 10.48 9.46
CA PHE A 60 22.70 9.63 9.02
C PHE A 60 24.03 10.17 9.54
N GLN A 61 24.91 9.26 9.91
CA GLN A 61 26.29 9.62 10.26
C GLN A 61 27.09 9.87 8.98
N THR A 62 27.71 11.05 8.86
CA THR A 62 28.68 11.33 7.78
C THR A 62 29.96 11.95 8.34
N ASP A 63 31.04 11.92 7.54
CA ASP A 63 32.36 12.42 7.94
C ASP A 63 32.43 13.95 8.07
N THR A 64 31.43 14.69 7.57
CA THR A 64 31.50 16.16 7.46
C THR A 64 30.31 16.90 8.05
N ASP A 65 29.09 16.35 7.99
CA ASP A 65 27.90 16.85 8.70
C ASP A 65 26.78 15.80 8.73
N ASP A 66 25.99 15.74 9.80
CA ASP A 66 24.90 14.75 9.89
C ASP A 66 23.76 15.13 8.93
N SER A 67 23.61 14.37 7.84
CA SER A 67 22.49 14.60 6.91
C SER A 67 21.19 14.03 7.48
N THR A 68 20.09 14.76 7.33
CA THR A 68 18.76 14.30 7.76
C THR A 68 17.86 14.01 6.57
N SER A 69 16.96 13.04 6.70
CA SER A 69 15.93 12.74 5.70
C SER A 69 14.65 12.27 6.38
N ILE A 70 13.51 12.68 5.82
CA ILE A 70 12.20 12.20 6.28
C ILE A 70 11.74 11.09 5.34
N VAL A 71 11.37 9.96 5.93
CA VAL A 71 10.84 8.80 5.23
C VAL A 71 9.47 8.44 5.78
N CYS A 72 8.62 7.89 4.94
CA CYS A 72 7.38 7.25 5.34
C CYS A 72 7.59 5.73 5.33
N VAL A 73 7.37 5.09 6.46
CA VAL A 73 7.29 3.64 6.59
C VAL A 73 5.83 3.24 6.54
N LYS A 74 5.46 2.39 5.58
CA LYS A 74 4.12 1.81 5.47
C LYS A 74 4.20 0.33 5.76
N GLY A 75 3.40 -0.14 6.73
CA GLY A 75 3.31 -1.55 7.11
C GLY A 75 1.88 -1.90 7.54
N GLU A 76 1.47 -3.14 7.33
CA GLU A 76 0.11 -3.60 7.63
C GLU A 76 -0.11 -3.76 9.14
N SER A 77 0.90 -4.21 9.89
CA SER A 77 0.77 -4.54 11.31
C SER A 77 1.38 -3.54 12.31
N ILE A 78 1.90 -2.39 11.86
CA ILE A 78 2.50 -1.38 12.76
C ILE A 78 1.36 -0.68 13.55
N PRO A 79 1.34 -0.77 14.88
CA PRO A 79 0.25 -1.33 15.67
C PRO A 79 -1.04 -0.52 15.57
N THR A 80 -2.14 -1.16 15.12
CA THR A 80 -3.53 -0.94 15.63
C THR A 80 -4.58 -1.83 14.97
N PHE A 81 -4.29 -2.52 13.86
CA PHE A 81 -5.26 -3.41 13.21
C PHE A 81 -5.02 -4.87 13.61
N GLU A 82 -5.40 -5.22 14.83
CA GLU A 82 -5.78 -6.61 15.11
C GLU A 82 -7.03 -6.94 14.28
N ASN A 83 -6.99 -8.02 13.51
CA ASN A 83 -8.18 -8.67 12.93
C ASN A 83 -8.90 -7.97 11.76
N LEU A 84 -8.20 -7.54 10.71
CA LEU A 84 -8.79 -7.73 9.38
C LEU A 84 -8.17 -8.99 8.79
N CYS A 85 -8.98 -10.05 8.71
CA CYS A 85 -8.62 -11.37 8.17
C CYS A 85 -8.37 -11.31 6.64
N LEU A 86 -7.48 -10.42 6.21
CA LEU A 86 -6.84 -10.43 4.91
C LEU A 86 -5.50 -11.09 5.16
N SER A 87 -5.23 -12.25 4.56
CA SER A 87 -3.91 -12.86 4.64
C SER A 87 -2.87 -11.81 4.23
N SER A 88 -2.01 -11.45 5.17
CA SER A 88 -1.12 -10.29 5.14
C SER A 88 0.04 -10.41 4.14
N THR A 89 0.29 -11.62 3.66
CA THR A 89 1.36 -11.91 2.69
C THR A 89 1.05 -11.44 1.27
N PRO A 90 -0.10 -11.77 0.66
CA PRO A 90 -0.34 -11.40 -0.73
C PRO A 90 -0.70 -9.92 -0.96
N PHE A 91 -1.13 -9.14 0.05
CA PHE A 91 -1.45 -7.70 -0.13
C PHE A 91 -0.19 -6.87 -0.23
N THR A 92 0.75 -7.09 0.70
CA THR A 92 2.06 -6.49 0.56
C THR A 92 2.77 -7.02 -0.69
N ASN A 93 2.73 -8.32 -1.02
CA ASN A 93 3.36 -8.83 -2.25
C ASN A 93 2.77 -8.19 -3.53
N SER A 94 1.47 -7.93 -3.60
CA SER A 94 0.85 -7.26 -4.77
C SER A 94 1.30 -5.79 -4.88
N LYS A 95 1.32 -5.05 -3.76
CA LYS A 95 1.74 -3.65 -3.74
C LYS A 95 3.24 -3.53 -4.03
N LEU A 96 4.05 -4.47 -3.54
CA LEU A 96 5.50 -4.53 -3.76
C LEU A 96 5.90 -4.96 -5.16
N SER A 97 5.17 -5.93 -5.71
CA SER A 97 5.35 -6.39 -7.09
C SER A 97 4.97 -5.29 -8.06
N SER A 98 3.94 -4.47 -7.76
CA SER A 98 3.60 -3.30 -8.59
C SER A 98 4.73 -2.28 -8.69
N THR A 99 5.43 -1.99 -7.58
CA THR A 99 6.55 -1.03 -7.58
C THR A 99 7.78 -1.53 -8.35
N THR A 100 7.96 -2.85 -8.45
CA THR A 100 9.20 -3.45 -8.97
C THR A 100 9.04 -4.04 -10.37
N THR A 101 7.85 -4.51 -10.73
CA THR A 101 7.60 -5.25 -11.99
C THR A 101 6.79 -4.47 -13.03
N LEU A 102 6.20 -3.33 -12.67
CA LEU A 102 5.47 -2.52 -13.63
C LEU A 102 6.42 -1.84 -14.65
N PRO A 103 6.01 -1.78 -15.93
CA PRO A 103 6.78 -1.07 -16.96
C PRO A 103 6.99 0.39 -16.57
N GLN A 104 8.14 0.95 -16.93
CA GLN A 104 8.55 2.29 -16.50
C GLN A 104 7.56 3.40 -16.91
N SER A 105 6.80 3.19 -17.98
CA SER A 105 5.75 4.10 -18.45
C SER A 105 4.50 4.16 -17.56
N SER A 106 4.28 3.16 -16.70
CA SER A 106 3.17 3.15 -15.73
C SER A 106 3.62 3.45 -14.29
N ARG A 107 4.91 3.75 -14.08
CA ARG A 107 5.42 4.21 -12.79
C ARG A 107 5.24 5.73 -12.69
N SER A 108 4.74 6.19 -11.56
CA SER A 108 4.78 7.62 -11.24
C SER A 108 6.20 8.16 -11.33
N PRO A 109 6.40 9.40 -11.83
CA PRO A 109 7.61 10.15 -11.60
C PRO A 109 7.87 10.15 -10.09
N SER A 110 9.03 9.64 -9.70
CA SER A 110 9.58 9.74 -8.34
C SER A 110 8.65 9.35 -7.19
N HIS A 111 8.40 8.04 -7.03
CA HIS A 111 8.32 7.46 -5.69
C HIS A 111 9.68 6.82 -5.39
N PRO A 112 10.63 7.51 -4.74
CA PRO A 112 11.87 6.89 -4.31
C PRO A 112 11.54 5.93 -3.18
N VAL A 113 11.17 4.70 -3.54
CA VAL A 113 11.10 3.60 -2.61
C VAL A 113 12.53 3.18 -2.32
N SER A 114 12.94 3.37 -1.08
CA SER A 114 14.29 3.02 -0.63
C SER A 114 14.35 1.56 -0.19
N TYR A 115 13.23 1.04 0.33
CA TYR A 115 13.12 -0.36 0.76
C TYR A 115 11.73 -0.94 0.49
N ALA A 116 11.70 -2.21 0.13
CA ALA A 116 10.54 -3.00 -0.21
C ALA A 116 10.76 -4.47 0.19
N GLY A 117 10.09 -4.97 1.22
CA GLY A 117 10.26 -6.36 1.66
C GLY A 117 9.01 -7.02 2.24
N THR A 118 8.99 -8.34 2.21
CA THR A 118 8.02 -9.21 2.91
C THR A 118 8.75 -10.32 3.65
N ASP A 119 8.16 -10.83 4.74
CA ASP A 119 8.67 -12.00 5.44
C ASP A 119 7.66 -13.16 5.48
N THR A 120 8.18 -14.37 5.68
CA THR A 120 7.41 -15.61 5.85
C THR A 120 7.15 -15.97 7.31
N VAL A 121 7.78 -15.27 8.25
CA VAL A 121 7.75 -15.58 9.69
C VAL A 121 6.47 -15.06 10.33
N ASN A 122 6.20 -13.77 10.14
CA ASN A 122 5.03 -13.05 10.62
C ASN A 122 4.04 -12.78 9.47
N GLY A 123 4.49 -12.95 8.22
CA GLY A 123 3.70 -12.60 7.05
C GLY A 123 3.52 -11.10 6.90
N GLN A 124 4.44 -10.30 7.44
CA GLN A 124 4.42 -8.85 7.38
C GLN A 124 5.06 -8.36 6.08
N GLY A 125 4.66 -7.16 5.68
CA GLY A 125 5.33 -6.48 4.60
C GLY A 125 5.46 -4.98 4.85
N ILE A 126 6.61 -4.44 4.44
CA ILE A 126 7.00 -3.06 4.71
C ILE A 126 7.55 -2.41 3.45
N VAL A 127 7.12 -1.17 3.22
CA VAL A 127 7.69 -0.28 2.22
C VAL A 127 8.21 0.98 2.91
N VAL A 128 9.45 1.36 2.62
CA VAL A 128 10.04 2.63 3.03
C VAL A 128 10.17 3.52 1.81
N MET A 129 9.47 4.65 1.84
CA MET A 129 9.43 5.61 0.75
C MET A 129 9.86 6.99 1.24
N ALA A 130 10.39 7.81 0.34
CA ALA A 130 10.66 9.20 0.66
C ALA A 130 9.38 9.94 1.06
N ASP A 131 9.48 10.91 1.96
CA ASP A 131 8.36 11.80 2.24
C ASP A 131 8.10 12.70 1.03
N LEU A 132 6.92 12.53 0.43
CA LEU A 132 6.47 13.32 -0.70
C LEU A 132 6.05 14.73 -0.28
N LYS A 133 5.53 14.91 0.94
CA LYS A 133 5.16 16.26 1.45
C LYS A 133 6.40 17.15 1.52
N ALA A 134 7.53 16.61 2.01
CA ALA A 134 8.81 17.30 2.03
C ALA A 134 9.32 17.70 0.63
N GLN A 135 8.84 17.05 -0.43
CA GLN A 135 9.19 17.34 -1.83
C GLN A 135 8.17 18.25 -2.54
N GLY A 136 7.20 18.80 -1.80
CA GLY A 136 6.17 19.70 -2.35
C GLY A 136 4.99 19.01 -3.01
N TYR A 137 4.84 17.69 -2.84
CA TYR A 137 3.67 16.97 -3.29
C TYR A 137 2.51 17.18 -2.32
N THR A 138 1.28 17.13 -2.84
CA THR A 138 0.06 17.15 -2.03
C THR A 138 -0.74 15.86 -2.25
N PHE A 139 -1.56 15.47 -1.30
CA PHE A 139 -2.42 14.28 -1.42
C PHE A 139 -3.84 14.69 -1.79
N GLY A 140 -4.51 13.86 -2.59
CA GLY A 140 -5.88 14.11 -3.01
C GLY A 140 -6.84 14.10 -1.83
N ASN A 141 -7.77 15.04 -1.83
CA ASN A 141 -8.83 15.16 -0.83
C ASN A 141 -10.15 14.59 -1.40
N PRO A 142 -10.70 13.49 -0.87
CA PRO A 142 -11.98 12.94 -1.33
C PRO A 142 -13.17 13.91 -1.27
N LEU A 143 -13.08 14.96 -0.45
CA LEU A 143 -14.11 15.98 -0.31
C LEU A 143 -14.01 17.09 -1.36
N GLU A 144 -12.95 17.11 -2.16
CA GLU A 144 -12.74 18.10 -3.20
C GLU A 144 -13.10 17.57 -4.58
N THR A 145 -13.93 18.33 -5.30
CA THR A 145 -14.28 18.02 -6.68
C THR A 145 -13.11 18.26 -7.61
N TRP A 146 -12.84 17.32 -8.50
CA TRP A 146 -11.84 17.46 -9.54
C TRP A 146 -12.40 18.10 -10.81
N THR A 147 -11.55 18.83 -11.53
CA THR A 147 -11.86 19.28 -12.88
C THR A 147 -11.93 18.10 -13.84
N VAL A 148 -12.65 18.26 -14.95
CA VAL A 148 -12.76 17.23 -16.00
C VAL A 148 -11.38 16.83 -16.53
N ASP A 149 -10.48 17.80 -16.74
CA ASP A 149 -9.14 17.53 -17.26
C ASP A 149 -8.30 16.72 -16.26
N ARG A 150 -8.39 17.03 -14.95
CA ARG A 150 -7.69 16.25 -13.93
C ARG A 150 -8.21 14.81 -13.84
N ALA A 151 -9.53 14.64 -13.90
CA ALA A 151 -10.13 13.31 -13.93
C ALA A 151 -9.69 12.52 -15.19
N ARG A 152 -9.61 13.19 -16.36
CA ARG A 152 -9.12 12.59 -17.60
C ARG A 152 -7.69 12.07 -17.44
N THR A 153 -6.77 12.87 -16.90
CA THR A 153 -5.37 12.45 -16.67
C THR A 153 -5.26 11.21 -15.79
N ASN A 154 -6.07 11.10 -14.73
CA ASN A 154 -6.07 9.92 -13.87
C ASN A 154 -6.63 8.67 -14.60
N VAL A 155 -7.69 8.83 -15.39
CA VAL A 155 -8.21 7.75 -16.24
C VAL A 155 -7.17 7.29 -17.27
N GLU A 156 -6.39 8.20 -17.85
CA GLU A 156 -5.29 7.87 -18.78
C GLU A 156 -4.19 7.04 -18.09
N GLN A 157 -3.90 7.30 -16.80
CA GLN A 157 -2.96 6.49 -16.03
C GLN A 157 -3.49 5.08 -15.77
N LEU A 158 -4.77 4.94 -15.39
CA LEU A 158 -5.40 3.62 -15.26
C LEU A 158 -5.39 2.87 -16.59
N ALA A 159 -5.71 3.54 -17.69
CA ALA A 159 -5.67 2.95 -19.03
C ALA A 159 -4.24 2.49 -19.39
N THR A 160 -3.23 3.29 -19.06
CA THR A 160 -1.82 2.94 -19.27
C THR A 160 -1.42 1.72 -18.43
N LEU A 161 -1.82 1.66 -17.16
CA LEU A 161 -1.61 0.50 -16.30
C LEU A 161 -2.26 -0.76 -16.89
N HIS A 162 -3.53 -0.69 -17.25
CA HIS A 162 -4.28 -1.83 -17.77
C HIS A 162 -3.72 -2.32 -19.12
N ALA A 163 -3.43 -1.40 -20.04
CA ALA A 163 -2.89 -1.74 -21.36
C ALA A 163 -1.47 -2.35 -21.26
N SER A 164 -0.63 -1.80 -20.38
CA SER A 164 0.74 -2.27 -20.20
C SER A 164 0.86 -3.62 -19.48
N THR A 165 -0.21 -4.08 -18.83
CA THR A 165 -0.28 -5.33 -18.08
C THR A 165 -1.31 -6.31 -18.64
N LEU A 166 -1.82 -6.05 -19.85
CA LEU A 166 -2.80 -6.91 -20.50
C LEU A 166 -2.23 -8.32 -20.71
N GLY A 167 -2.96 -9.33 -20.27
CA GLY A 167 -2.52 -10.73 -20.31
C GLY A 167 -1.50 -11.11 -19.24
N ASN A 168 -1.03 -10.15 -18.43
CA ASN A 168 -0.23 -10.46 -17.24
C ASN A 168 -1.16 -10.89 -16.12
N THR A 169 -1.14 -12.17 -15.80
CA THR A 169 -1.89 -12.77 -14.69
C THR A 169 -0.97 -13.13 -13.54
N SER A 170 -0.03 -12.24 -13.17
CA SER A 170 0.65 -12.38 -11.88
C SER A 170 -0.43 -12.64 -10.82
N GLU A 171 -0.21 -13.61 -9.94
CA GLU A 171 -1.14 -14.02 -8.88
C GLU A 171 -1.44 -12.83 -7.94
N ALA A 172 -2.32 -11.94 -8.39
CA ALA A 172 -2.91 -10.92 -7.57
C ALA A 172 -3.79 -11.63 -6.55
N ILE A 173 -3.87 -11.08 -5.33
CA ILE A 173 -4.90 -11.51 -4.39
C ILE A 173 -6.23 -11.51 -5.12
N SER A 174 -6.89 -12.65 -5.10
CA SER A 174 -8.27 -12.71 -5.49
C SER A 174 -9.02 -11.83 -4.49
N ILE A 175 -9.47 -10.64 -4.90
CA ILE A 175 -10.40 -9.82 -4.12
C ILE A 175 -11.60 -10.64 -3.63
N LYS A 176 -11.89 -11.74 -4.33
CA LYS A 176 -12.86 -12.75 -3.94
C LYS A 176 -12.52 -13.36 -2.60
N ASP A 177 -11.28 -13.81 -2.37
CA ASP A 177 -10.86 -14.44 -1.12
C ASP A 177 -10.94 -13.44 0.05
N ALA A 178 -10.53 -12.19 -0.19
CA ALA A 178 -10.69 -11.10 0.78
C ALA A 178 -12.16 -10.88 1.17
N ILE A 179 -13.05 -10.79 0.18
CA ILE A 179 -14.50 -10.66 0.41
C ILE A 179 -15.05 -11.89 1.14
N LEU A 180 -14.64 -13.09 0.76
CA LEU A 180 -15.08 -14.34 1.40
C LEU A 180 -14.67 -14.39 2.87
N SER A 181 -13.46 -13.96 3.22
CA SER A 181 -13.00 -13.86 4.60
C SER A 181 -13.82 -12.87 5.42
N LEU A 182 -14.21 -11.72 4.84
CA LEU A 182 -15.09 -10.75 5.50
C LEU A 182 -16.52 -11.28 5.73
N LEU A 183 -16.95 -12.23 4.91
CA LEU A 183 -18.25 -12.91 5.02
C LEU A 183 -18.18 -14.22 5.82
N ALA A 184 -17.02 -14.56 6.41
CA ALA A 184 -16.90 -15.68 7.32
C ALA A 184 -17.81 -15.45 8.54
N PRO A 185 -18.39 -16.51 9.13
CA PRO A 185 -19.35 -16.37 10.23
C PRO A 185 -18.87 -15.45 11.36
N ASP A 186 -17.67 -15.71 11.88
CA ASP A 186 -17.12 -14.94 13.00
C ASP A 186 -16.87 -13.46 12.66
N GLU A 187 -16.48 -13.16 11.41
CA GLU A 187 -16.24 -11.80 10.94
C GLU A 187 -17.54 -11.05 10.63
N TRP A 188 -18.54 -11.77 10.15
CA TRP A 188 -19.88 -11.25 9.92
C TRP A 188 -20.57 -10.88 11.24
N ASP A 189 -20.54 -11.78 12.21
CA ASP A 189 -21.20 -11.59 13.51
C ASP A 189 -20.62 -10.39 14.27
N LYS A 190 -19.30 -10.15 14.18
CA LYS A 190 -18.66 -8.92 14.70
C LYS A 190 -19.23 -7.64 14.06
N ARG A 191 -19.50 -7.67 12.75
CA ARG A 191 -19.98 -6.49 11.98
C ARG A 191 -21.47 -6.26 12.15
N PHE A 192 -22.24 -7.29 12.45
CA PHE A 192 -23.68 -7.21 12.68
C PHE A 192 -24.05 -7.29 14.17
N ALA A 193 -23.06 -7.16 15.07
CA ALA A 193 -23.28 -7.00 16.50
C ALA A 193 -24.17 -5.78 16.79
N PRO A 194 -24.97 -5.78 17.87
CA PRO A 194 -25.97 -4.72 18.12
C PRO A 194 -25.43 -3.29 18.11
N ASP A 195 -24.18 -3.09 18.48
CA ASP A 195 -23.46 -1.81 18.57
C ASP A 195 -22.63 -1.46 17.32
N ALA A 196 -22.37 -2.43 16.44
CA ALA A 196 -21.56 -2.28 15.23
C ALA A 196 -22.37 -2.37 13.93
N ARG A 197 -23.66 -2.75 14.02
CA ARG A 197 -24.52 -3.06 12.87
C ARG A 197 -24.63 -1.87 11.90
N PRO A 198 -24.29 -2.05 10.63
CA PRO A 198 -24.40 -0.98 9.64
C PRO A 198 -25.87 -0.69 9.31
N PRO A 199 -26.21 0.54 8.91
CA PRO A 199 -27.57 0.94 8.55
C PRO A 199 -27.94 0.43 7.15
N VAL A 200 -28.03 -0.90 6.99
CA VAL A 200 -28.39 -1.55 5.73
C VAL A 200 -29.84 -2.08 5.78
N PRO A 201 -30.50 -2.25 4.63
CA PRO A 201 -31.79 -2.93 4.58
C PRO A 201 -31.70 -4.36 5.13
N GLU A 202 -32.75 -4.83 5.80
CA GLU A 202 -32.83 -6.16 6.45
C GLU A 202 -32.40 -7.30 5.50
N PHE A 203 -32.74 -7.17 4.22
CA PHE A 203 -32.43 -8.19 3.24
C PHE A 203 -30.91 -8.35 2.94
N MET A 204 -30.10 -7.33 3.23
CA MET A 204 -28.63 -7.36 3.12
C MET A 204 -27.97 -7.98 4.36
N GLU A 205 -28.72 -8.20 5.43
CA GLU A 205 -28.23 -8.81 6.68
C GLU A 205 -28.22 -10.34 6.63
N ASN A 206 -28.65 -10.90 5.50
CA ASN A 206 -28.57 -12.32 5.25
C ASN A 206 -27.19 -12.67 4.68
N ARG A 207 -26.30 -13.14 5.56
CA ARG A 207 -24.92 -13.56 5.21
C ARG A 207 -24.87 -14.53 4.03
N GLU A 208 -25.74 -15.55 4.03
CA GLU A 208 -25.78 -16.56 2.97
C GLU A 208 -26.23 -15.97 1.63
N ARG A 209 -27.18 -15.03 1.66
CA ARG A 209 -27.59 -14.31 0.47
C ARG A 209 -26.47 -13.43 -0.09
N MET A 210 -25.75 -12.71 0.77
CA MET A 210 -24.62 -11.87 0.35
C MET A 210 -23.49 -12.74 -0.24
N MET A 211 -23.17 -13.85 0.42
CA MET A 211 -22.23 -14.86 -0.06
C MET A 211 -22.61 -15.41 -1.44
N ALA A 212 -23.86 -15.82 -1.62
CA ALA A 212 -24.36 -16.31 -2.91
C ALA A 212 -24.31 -15.22 -4.00
N THR A 213 -24.63 -13.97 -3.65
CA THR A 213 -24.61 -12.83 -4.59
C THR A 213 -23.20 -12.57 -5.11
N PHE A 214 -22.18 -12.54 -4.24
CA PHE A 214 -20.79 -12.37 -4.67
C PHE A 214 -20.30 -13.53 -5.54
N LYS A 215 -20.63 -14.78 -5.17
CA LYS A 215 -20.29 -15.96 -5.98
C LYS A 215 -20.90 -15.88 -7.38
N ALA A 216 -22.19 -15.54 -7.47
CA ALA A 216 -22.88 -15.36 -8.76
C ALA A 216 -22.27 -14.21 -9.59
N LEU A 217 -21.89 -13.09 -8.95
CA LEU A 217 -21.18 -12.00 -9.63
C LEU A 217 -19.86 -12.48 -10.26
N TRP A 218 -19.13 -13.36 -9.57
CA TRP A 218 -17.84 -13.86 -10.04
C TRP A 218 -17.92 -14.96 -11.10
N GLU A 219 -19.08 -15.57 -11.28
CA GLU A 219 -19.36 -16.48 -12.40
C GLU A 219 -19.49 -15.72 -13.73
N SER A 220 -19.72 -14.40 -13.68
CA SER A 220 -19.64 -13.57 -14.88
C SER A 220 -18.18 -13.43 -15.33
N ASP A 221 -17.82 -14.15 -16.40
CA ASP A 221 -16.46 -14.18 -16.93
C ASP A 221 -16.12 -12.88 -17.68
N SER A 222 -15.04 -12.21 -17.28
CA SER A 222 -14.49 -11.07 -18.01
C SER A 222 -13.29 -11.52 -18.83
N LYS A 223 -13.37 -11.38 -20.16
CA LYS A 223 -12.35 -11.87 -21.11
C LYS A 223 -11.00 -11.13 -21.06
N MET A 224 -10.92 -10.00 -20.34
CA MET A 224 -9.72 -9.18 -20.24
C MET A 224 -9.15 -9.25 -18.84
N LYS A 225 -7.90 -9.76 -18.72
CA LYS A 225 -7.15 -9.79 -17.46
C LYS A 225 -5.97 -8.84 -17.56
N CYS A 226 -5.88 -7.92 -16.62
CA CYS A 226 -4.78 -7.00 -16.45
C CYS A 226 -4.63 -6.68 -14.95
N ILE A 227 -3.55 -6.03 -14.57
CA ILE A 227 -3.38 -5.54 -13.20
C ILE A 227 -4.30 -4.34 -13.02
N VAL A 228 -5.13 -4.36 -11.97
CA VAL A 228 -5.96 -3.24 -11.56
C VAL A 228 -5.41 -2.63 -10.27
N HIS A 229 -5.53 -1.32 -10.10
CA HIS A 229 -5.12 -0.64 -8.87
C HIS A 229 -5.91 -1.14 -7.64
N GLY A 230 -7.18 -1.53 -7.83
CA GLY A 230 -8.03 -2.08 -6.78
C GLY A 230 -8.63 -1.05 -5.80
N ASP A 231 -8.18 0.21 -5.81
CA ASP A 231 -8.63 1.26 -4.88
C ASP A 231 -8.39 2.68 -5.42
N ALA A 232 -8.75 2.93 -6.68
CA ALA A 232 -8.42 4.16 -7.41
C ALA A 232 -9.38 5.34 -7.09
N HIS A 233 -9.52 5.69 -5.81
CA HIS A 233 -10.29 6.86 -5.38
C HIS A 233 -9.39 8.11 -5.19
N ILE A 234 -9.99 9.31 -5.12
CA ILE A 234 -9.24 10.58 -5.00
C ILE A 234 -8.28 10.58 -3.80
N GLY A 235 -8.67 10.01 -2.66
CA GLY A 235 -7.79 9.88 -1.49
C GLY A 235 -6.51 9.05 -1.69
N ASN A 236 -6.44 8.25 -2.75
CA ASN A 236 -5.27 7.44 -3.13
C ASN A 236 -4.55 8.07 -4.33
N THR A 237 -4.62 9.39 -4.43
CA THR A 237 -3.86 10.15 -5.42
C THR A 237 -2.94 11.13 -4.72
N PHE A 238 -1.88 11.53 -5.41
CA PHE A 238 -1.06 12.67 -5.04
C PHE A 238 -0.85 13.57 -6.25
N MET A 239 -0.51 14.82 -5.99
CA MET A 239 -0.25 15.83 -6.98
C MET A 239 1.23 16.17 -6.95
N THR A 240 1.87 16.22 -8.11
CA THR A 240 3.22 16.78 -8.23
C THR A 240 3.22 18.28 -7.87
N PRO A 241 4.39 18.88 -7.59
CA PRO A 241 4.50 20.34 -7.47
C PRO A 241 3.98 21.11 -8.69
N ALA A 242 3.97 20.49 -9.87
CA ALA A 242 3.41 21.05 -11.11
C ALA A 242 1.88 20.91 -11.21
N GLY A 243 1.23 20.24 -10.26
CA GLY A 243 -0.21 20.04 -10.25
C GLY A 243 -0.70 18.89 -11.13
N GLU A 244 0.16 17.92 -11.44
CA GLU A 244 -0.23 16.70 -12.16
C GLU A 244 -0.67 15.60 -11.17
N PRO A 245 -1.86 14.99 -11.34
CA PRO A 245 -2.31 13.90 -10.47
C PRO A 245 -1.58 12.59 -10.77
N TRP A 246 -1.36 11.77 -9.77
CA TRP A 246 -0.82 10.40 -9.89
C TRP A 246 -1.45 9.46 -8.88
N LEU A 247 -1.57 8.19 -9.23
CA LEU A 247 -2.08 7.12 -8.34
C LEU A 247 -1.00 6.61 -7.36
N SER A 248 -1.40 6.32 -6.11
CA SER A 248 -0.54 6.00 -4.94
C SER A 248 -0.41 4.51 -4.56
#